data_AF-A0ABD7ZH17-F1
#
_entry.id   AF-A0ABD7ZH17-F1
#
_cell.length_a   1.000
_cell.length_b   1.000
_cell.length_c   1.000
_cell.angle_alpha   90.00
_cell.angle_beta   90.00
_cell.angle_gamma   90.00
#
_symmetry.space_group_name_H-M   'P 1'
#
loop_
_entity.id
_entity.type
_entity.pdbx_description
1 polymer ?
#
loop_
_entity_poly.entity_id
_entity_poly.type
_entity_poly.pdbx_seq_one_letter_code
_entity_poly.pdbx_strand_id
1 'polypeptide(L)' 'MNKTKLIKIAIILIYLFSPIDILPEAVLGPLGLVDDAAAIALLIRILLKK' A
#
# COMPACT_ATOMS: atom_id res chain seq x y z
N MET A 1 -2.46 -16.84 11.45
CA MET A 1 -2.41 -15.43 10.99
C MET A 1 -3.50 -14.65 11.71
N ASN A 2 -3.16 -13.61 12.47
CA ASN A 2 -4.15 -12.88 13.28
C ASN A 2 -5.15 -12.14 12.38
N LYS A 3 -6.44 -12.07 12.75
CA LYS A 3 -7.50 -11.39 11.96
C LYS A 3 -7.12 -9.95 11.63
N THR A 4 -6.50 -9.24 12.58
CA THR A 4 -6.00 -7.87 12.37
C THR A 4 -4.92 -7.80 11.29
N LYS A 5 -4.07 -8.82 11.17
CA LYS A 5 -3.02 -8.89 10.14
C LYS A 5 -3.64 -9.07 8.75
N LEU A 6 -4.64 -9.96 8.65
CA LEU A 6 -5.42 -10.17 7.44
C LEU A 6 -6.15 -8.92 6.97
N ILE A 7 -6.81 -8.20 7.89
CA ILE A 7 -7.51 -6.95 7.58
C ILE A 7 -6.54 -5.90 7.03
N LYS A 8 -5.36 -5.74 7.65
CA LYS A 8 -4.33 -4.81 7.15
C LYS A 8 -3.85 -5.16 5.75
N ILE A 9 -3.60 -6.44 5.48
CA ILE A 9 -3.21 -6.92 4.15
C ILE A 9 -4.32 -6.61 3.13
N ALA A 10 -5.58 -6.92 3.47
CA ALA A 10 -6.71 -6.66 2.58
C ALA A 10 -6.85 -5.18 2.22
N ILE A 11 -6.73 -4.27 3.21
CA ILE A 11 -6.80 -2.82 2.97
C ILE A 11 -5.68 -2.36 2.04
N ILE A 12 -4.44 -2.82 2.25
CA ILE A 12 -3.31 -2.43 1.40
C ILE A 12 -3.50 -2.93 -0.04
N LEU A 13 -4.01 -4.16 -0.21
CA LEU A 13 -4.30 -4.69 -1.54
C LEU A 13 -5.43 -3.91 -2.23
N ILE A 14 -6.51 -3.59 -1.50
CA ILE A 14 -7.60 -2.77 -2.05
C ILE A 14 -7.06 -1.42 -2.54
N TYR A 15 -6.16 -0.80 -1.78
CA TYR A 15 -5.50 0.44 -2.18
C TYR A 15 -4.61 0.26 -3.42
N LEU A 16 -3.71 -0.73 -3.47
CA LEU A 16 -2.82 -0.94 -4.63
C LEU A 16 -3.56 -1.32 -5.93
N PHE A 17 -4.76 -1.91 -5.83
CA PHE A 17 -5.62 -2.18 -6.99
C PHE A 17 -6.68 -1.10 -7.22
N SER A 18 -6.72 -0.07 -6.40
CA SER A 18 -7.63 1.06 -6.55
C SER A 18 -7.22 1.87 -7.78
N PRO A 19 -8.18 2.34 -8.59
CA PRO A 19 -7.90 3.30 -9.65
C PRO A 19 -7.71 4.73 -9.12
N ILE A 20 -7.71 4.92 -7.80
CA ILE A 20 -7.61 6.22 -7.12
C ILE A 20 -6.28 6.29 -6.40
N ASP A 21 -5.40 7.16 -6.88
CA ASP A 21 -4.13 7.48 -6.23
C ASP A 21 -4.34 8.53 -5.14
N ILE A 22 -3.71 8.32 -3.99
CA ILE A 22 -3.69 9.32 -2.91
C ILE A 22 -2.74 10.45 -3.30
N LEU A 23 -1.60 10.09 -3.90
CA LEU A 23 -0.62 11.02 -4.46
C LEU A 23 -0.62 10.92 -5.99
N PRO A 24 -1.45 11.71 -6.69
CA PRO A 24 -1.58 11.60 -8.14
C PRO A 24 -0.26 11.95 -8.85
N GLU A 25 0.31 10.99 -9.57
CA GLU A 25 1.53 11.12 -10.36
C GLU A 25 1.37 12.17 -11.46
N ALA A 26 0.15 12.34 -11.97
CA ALA A 26 -0.18 13.36 -12.95
C ALA A 26 0.08 14.79 -12.43
N VAL A 27 0.04 15.00 -11.11
CA VAL A 27 0.28 16.30 -10.47
C VAL A 27 1.68 16.36 -9.86
N LEU A 28 2.10 15.28 -9.19
CA LEU A 28 3.33 15.23 -8.40
C LEU A 28 4.53 14.68 -9.17
N GLY A 29 4.32 14.19 -10.40
CA GLY A 29 5.35 13.51 -11.18
C GLY A 29 5.87 12.26 -10.46
N PRO A 30 7.19 12.02 -10.47
CA PRO A 30 7.79 10.84 -9.81
C PRO A 30 7.57 10.77 -8.29
N LEU A 31 7.20 11.89 -7.65
CA LEU A 31 6.88 11.91 -6.22
C LEU A 31 5.51 11.27 -5.92
N GLY A 32 4.64 11.11 -6.92
CA GLY A 32 3.38 10.38 -6.79
C GLY A 32 3.62 8.97 -6.28
N LEU A 33 4.55 8.23 -6.89
CA LEU A 33 4.91 6.83 -6.60
C LEU A 33 5.36 6.52 -5.15
N VAL A 34 5.55 7.53 -4.31
CA VAL A 34 6.01 7.37 -2.93
C VAL A 34 4.97 6.66 -2.08
N ASP A 35 3.67 6.92 -2.29
CA ASP A 35 2.59 6.27 -1.54
C ASP A 35 2.47 4.78 -1.89
N ASP A 36 2.56 4.42 -3.17
CA ASP A 36 2.65 3.04 -3.65
C ASP A 36 3.85 2.30 -3.05
N ALA A 37 5.04 2.91 -3.11
CA ALA A 37 6.24 2.33 -2.56
C ALA A 37 6.11 2.09 -1.03
N ALA A 38 5.48 3.03 -0.33
CA ALA A 38 5.20 2.91 1.09
C ALA A 38 4.20 1.78 1.40
N ALA A 39 3.15 1.64 0.59
CA ALA A 39 2.15 0.57 0.71
C ALA A 39 2.79 -0.81 0.51
N ILE A 40 3.64 -0.97 -0.51
CA ILE A 40 4.40 -2.21 -0.77
C ILE A 40 5.37 -2.50 0.37
N ALA A 41 6.14 -1.51 0.84
CA ALA A 41 7.06 -1.68 1.95
C ALA A 41 6.33 -2.10 3.24
N LEU A 42 5.16 -1.52 3.50
CA LEU A 42 4.30 -1.88 4.62
C LEU A 42 3.77 -3.31 4.50
N LEU A 43 3.34 -3.72 3.29
CA LEU A 43 2.88 -5.08 3.01
C LEU A 43 3.99 -6.10 3.29
N ILE A 44 5.19 -5.87 2.74
CA ILE A 44 6.37 -6.71 2.97
C ILE A 44 6.67 -6.81 4.45
N ARG A 45 6.70 -5.67 5.17
CA ARG A 45 6.95 -5.63 6.62
C ARG A 45 5.93 -6.45 7.38
N ILE A 46 4.64 -6.36 7.02
CA ILE A 46 3.59 -7.14 7.66
C ILE A 46 3.82 -8.63 7.40
N LEU A 47 4.08 -9.03 6.15
CA LEU A 47 4.28 -10.44 5.80
C LEU A 47 5.50 -11.04 6.52
N LEU A 48 6.62 -10.32 6.53
CA LEU A 48 7.89 -10.78 7.14
C LEU A 48 7.90 -10.72 8.67
N LYS A 49 7.11 -9.84 9.30
CA LYS A 49 7.02 -9.79 10.76
C LYS A 49 6.24 -11.02 11.25
N LYS A 50 6.99 -11.99 11.79
CA LYS A 50 6.49 -13.26 12.34
C LYS A 50 5.62 -13.02 13.56
#